data_AF-A0A7L3MF00-F1
#
_entry.id   AF-A0A7L3MF00-F1
#
_cell.length_a   1.000
_cell.length_b   1.000
_cell.length_c   1.000
_cell.angle_alpha   90.00
_cell.angle_beta   90.00
_cell.angle_gamma   90.00
#
_symmetry.space_group_name_H-M   'P 1'
#
loop_
_entity.id
_entity.type
_entity.pdbx_description
1 polymer ?
#
loop_
_entity_poly.entity_id
_entity_poly.type
_entity_poly.pdbx_seq_one_letter_code
_entity_poly.pdbx_strand_id
1 'polypeptide(L)'
;QHRCQHVSFGLVQGMKTRRGEVIFLEDVLNEVRSRMLQNMTSTKTTKEIQDPVETAEKVGLAALIIQDFRGLLSSDYQFSWDRALQSRGDTGVFLQYTHARLHSLEQMHGTAELTDVNVACLLEPDAISVLQHLLRF
;
A
#
# COMPACT_ATOMS: atom_id res chain seq x y z
N GLN A 1 -33.46 -20.29 -7.21
CA GLN A 1 -32.82 -20.96 -6.07
C GLN A 1 -32.04 -19.91 -5.28
N HIS A 2 -32.25 -19.84 -3.96
CA HIS A 2 -31.71 -18.79 -3.11
C HIS A 2 -30.17 -18.84 -3.06
N ARG A 3 -29.53 -17.84 -3.65
CA ARG A 3 -28.06 -17.66 -3.68
C ARG A 3 -27.55 -17.06 -2.36
N CYS A 4 -27.84 -17.72 -1.23
CA CYS A 4 -27.15 -17.35 0.00
C CYS A 4 -25.77 -18.00 0.00
N GLN A 5 -24.71 -17.19 -0.06
CA GLN A 5 -23.33 -17.66 -0.06
C GLN A 5 -22.61 -17.11 1.16
N HIS A 6 -22.09 -18.01 2.00
CA HIS A 6 -21.19 -17.65 3.09
C HIS A 6 -19.77 -17.49 2.52
N VAL A 7 -19.18 -16.31 2.73
CA VAL A 7 -17.78 -16.02 2.39
C VAL A 7 -16.99 -16.00 3.70
N SER A 8 -16.38 -17.13 4.05
CA SER A 8 -15.58 -17.27 5.27
C SER A 8 -14.23 -16.57 5.13
N PHE A 9 -13.71 -16.07 6.25
CA PHE A 9 -12.37 -15.51 6.34
C PHE A 9 -11.63 -16.06 7.57
N GLY A 10 -10.29 -16.02 7.53
CA GLY A 10 -9.41 -16.44 8.62
C GLY A 10 -9.33 -15.41 9.73
N LEU A 11 -8.63 -15.76 10.81
CA LEU A 11 -8.47 -14.92 12.00
C LEU A 11 -7.10 -14.23 12.03
N VAL A 12 -7.10 -12.98 12.52
CA VAL A 12 -5.87 -12.28 12.87
C VAL A 12 -5.37 -12.77 14.23
N GLN A 13 -4.28 -13.52 14.21
CA GLN A 13 -3.66 -14.08 15.41
C GLN A 13 -2.84 -13.03 16.17
N GLY A 14 -2.78 -13.18 17.50
CA GLY A 14 -1.98 -12.30 18.36
C GLY A 14 -2.56 -10.91 18.62
N MET A 15 -3.82 -10.65 18.23
CA MET A 15 -4.58 -9.44 18.62
C MET A 15 -5.16 -9.55 20.04
N LYS A 16 -4.39 -10.16 20.96
CA LYS A 16 -4.69 -10.29 22.39
C LYS A 16 -3.47 -9.80 23.14
N THR A 17 -3.62 -8.88 24.09
CA THR A 17 -2.49 -8.51 24.94
C THR A 17 -2.11 -9.66 25.87
N ARG A 18 -0.88 -9.65 26.41
CA ARG A 18 -0.42 -10.62 27.44
C ARG A 18 -1.29 -10.62 28.71
N ARG A 19 -2.16 -9.61 28.90
CA ARG A 19 -3.12 -9.48 30.01
C ARG A 19 -4.57 -9.79 29.63
N GLY A 20 -4.83 -10.21 28.40
CA GLY A 20 -6.19 -10.57 27.94
C GLY A 20 -7.06 -9.38 27.50
N GLU A 21 -6.48 -8.18 27.39
CA GLU A 21 -7.18 -7.00 26.87
C GLU A 21 -7.27 -7.09 25.33
N VAL A 22 -8.45 -6.77 24.81
CA VAL A 22 -8.74 -6.71 23.37
C VAL A 22 -7.98 -5.53 22.78
N ILE A 23 -7.28 -5.73 21.66
CA ILE A 23 -6.69 -4.61 20.90
C ILE A 23 -7.82 -4.01 20.05
N PHE A 24 -8.14 -2.73 20.27
CA PHE A 24 -9.14 -2.06 19.46
C PHE A 24 -8.55 -1.67 18.11
N LEU A 25 -9.38 -1.71 17.06
CA LEU A 25 -8.97 -1.25 15.73
C LEU A 25 -8.52 0.21 15.76
N GLU A 26 -9.15 1.05 16.60
CA GLU A 26 -8.75 2.44 16.80
C GLU A 26 -7.30 2.57 17.29
N ASP A 27 -6.88 1.71 18.23
CA ASP A 27 -5.48 1.70 18.70
C ASP A 27 -4.52 1.30 17.58
N VAL A 28 -4.90 0.33 16.75
CA VAL A 28 -4.11 -0.10 15.59
C VAL A 28 -3.99 1.03 14.56
N LEU A 29 -5.08 1.76 14.29
CA LEU A 29 -5.08 2.89 13.37
C LEU A 29 -4.25 4.07 13.90
N ASN A 30 -4.34 4.36 15.19
CA ASN A 30 -3.52 5.38 15.84
C ASN A 30 -2.02 5.01 15.83
N GLU A 31 -1.70 3.75 16.12
CA GLU A 31 -0.34 3.23 16.12
C GLU A 31 0.27 3.25 14.71
N VAL A 32 -0.48 2.82 13.68
CA VAL A 32 0.03 2.82 12.31
C VAL A 32 0.32 4.24 11.82
N ARG A 33 -0.56 5.21 12.14
CA ARG A 33 -0.36 6.62 11.82
C ARG A 33 0.90 7.16 12.51
N SER A 34 1.06 6.89 13.80
CA SER A 34 2.24 7.30 14.59
C SER A 34 3.55 6.78 14.00
N ARG A 35 3.61 5.47 13.71
CA ARG A 35 4.78 4.84 13.09
C ARG A 35 5.08 5.39 11.70
N MET A 36 4.04 5.63 10.89
CA MET A 36 4.23 6.20 9.57
C MET A 36 4.75 7.63 9.61
N LEU A 37 4.25 8.47 10.52
CA LEU A 37 4.78 9.81 10.76
C LEU A 37 6.26 9.77 11.14
N GLN A 38 6.65 8.85 12.02
CA GLN A 38 8.05 8.68 12.43
C GLN A 38 8.94 8.23 11.25
N ASN A 39 8.46 7.28 10.44
CA ASN A 39 9.20 6.80 9.26
C ASN A 39 9.40 7.90 8.21
N MET A 40 8.37 8.73 7.99
CA MET A 40 8.40 9.84 7.05
C MET A 40 9.37 10.94 7.49
N THR A 41 9.36 11.31 8.77
CA THR A 41 10.26 12.34 9.33
C THR A 41 11.72 11.88 9.37
N SER A 42 11.97 10.58 9.53
CA SER A 42 13.32 10.00 9.53
C SER A 42 13.97 9.94 8.13
N THR A 43 13.18 10.10 7.07
CA THR A 43 13.63 9.94 5.68
C THR A 43 13.85 11.30 5.01
N LYS A 44 15.11 11.67 4.77
CA LYS A 44 15.53 12.99 4.24
C LYS A 44 15.12 13.28 2.78
N THR A 45 14.63 12.29 2.04
CA THR A 45 14.36 12.40 0.59
C THR A 45 12.91 12.79 0.27
N THR A 46 12.08 12.98 1.29
CA THR A 46 10.66 13.29 1.10
C THR A 46 10.52 14.77 0.75
N LYS A 47 9.90 15.08 -0.40
CA LYS A 47 9.46 16.46 -0.72
C LYS A 47 8.64 17.00 0.46
N GLU A 48 8.62 18.32 0.66
CA GLU A 48 7.75 18.92 1.67
C GLU A 48 6.31 18.46 1.46
N ILE A 49 5.78 17.75 2.45
CA ILE A 49 4.41 17.28 2.45
C ILE A 49 3.57 18.35 3.12
N GLN A 50 2.52 18.80 2.45
CA GLN A 50 1.60 19.82 2.97
C GLN A 50 0.90 19.34 4.25
N ASP A 51 0.44 18.09 4.27
CA ASP A 51 -0.14 17.45 5.46
C ASP A 51 0.51 16.08 5.73
N PRO A 52 1.58 16.04 6.56
CA PRO A 52 2.24 14.79 6.94
C PRO A 52 1.34 13.83 7.73
N VAL A 53 0.37 14.34 8.50
CA VAL A 53 -0.50 13.53 9.36
C VAL A 53 -1.52 12.78 8.52
N GLU A 54 -2.20 13.50 7.63
CA GLU A 54 -3.14 12.89 6.70
C GLU A 54 -2.43 11.89 5.76
N THR A 55 -1.24 12.23 5.28
CA THR A 55 -0.45 11.33 4.43
C THR A 55 -0.04 10.07 5.17
N ALA A 56 0.42 10.19 6.41
CA ALA A 56 0.79 9.04 7.24
C ALA A 56 -0.42 8.12 7.51
N GLU A 57 -1.60 8.69 7.70
CA GLU A 57 -2.85 7.94 7.86
C GLU A 57 -3.21 7.16 6.60
N LYS A 58 -3.18 7.81 5.42
CA LYS A 58 -3.45 7.16 4.13
C LYS A 58 -2.46 6.02 3.83
N VAL A 59 -1.16 6.27 4.04
CA VAL A 59 -0.12 5.25 3.81
C VAL A 59 -0.23 4.13 4.84
N GLY A 60 -0.52 4.45 6.09
CA GLY A 60 -0.73 3.46 7.16
C GLY A 60 -1.94 2.57 6.89
N LEU A 61 -3.05 3.14 6.43
CA LEU A 61 -4.23 2.37 6.05
C LEU A 61 -3.94 1.41 4.89
N ALA A 62 -3.27 1.89 3.84
CA ALA A 62 -2.84 1.04 2.74
C ALA A 62 -1.94 -0.12 3.25
N ALA A 63 -1.03 0.15 4.18
CA ALA A 63 -0.19 -0.87 4.77
C ALA A 63 -1.00 -1.98 5.47
N LEU A 64 -2.03 -1.61 6.24
CA LEU A 64 -2.90 -2.57 6.93
C LEU A 64 -3.74 -3.40 5.95
N ILE A 65 -4.37 -2.75 4.95
CA ILE A 65 -5.22 -3.42 3.95
C ILE A 65 -4.41 -4.44 3.15
N ILE A 66 -3.25 -4.03 2.63
CA ILE A 66 -2.41 -4.90 1.80
C ILE A 66 -1.82 -6.04 2.64
N GLN A 67 -1.50 -5.79 3.91
CA GLN A 67 -1.06 -6.84 4.82
C GLN A 67 -2.15 -7.90 5.06
N ASP A 68 -3.41 -7.51 5.14
CA ASP A 68 -4.56 -8.42 5.27
C ASP A 68 -4.81 -9.20 3.98
N PHE A 69 -4.72 -8.53 2.82
CA PHE A 69 -5.00 -9.12 1.51
C PHE A 69 -3.87 -9.99 0.93
N ARG A 70 -2.72 -10.05 1.60
CA ARG A 70 -1.56 -10.81 1.13
C ARG A 70 -1.79 -12.33 1.15
N GLY A 71 -2.61 -12.80 2.08
CA GLY A 71 -2.95 -14.21 2.24
C GLY A 71 -4.22 -14.60 1.47
N LEU A 72 -4.51 -15.90 1.46
CA LEU A 72 -5.85 -16.36 1.09
C LEU A 72 -6.85 -15.87 2.15
N LEU A 73 -8.02 -15.42 1.71
CA LEU A 73 -9.07 -14.90 2.60
C LEU A 73 -9.39 -15.86 3.75
N SER A 74 -9.41 -17.17 3.49
CA SER A 74 -9.74 -18.22 4.46
C SER A 74 -8.60 -18.60 5.41
N SER A 75 -7.41 -18.02 5.28
CA SER A 75 -6.24 -18.38 6.07
C SER A 75 -6.06 -17.45 7.26
N ASP A 76 -5.85 -18.04 8.43
CA ASP A 76 -5.38 -17.30 9.60
C ASP A 76 -3.99 -16.71 9.34
N TYR A 77 -3.69 -15.56 9.94
CA TYR A 77 -2.35 -14.98 9.85
C TYR A 77 -1.92 -14.27 11.13
N GLN A 78 -0.61 -14.26 11.39
CA GLN A 78 -0.01 -13.50 12.48
C GLN A 78 0.35 -12.09 12.00
N PHE A 79 -0.27 -11.09 12.60
CA PHE A 79 0.04 -9.69 12.30
C PHE A 79 1.47 -9.34 12.71
N SER A 80 2.15 -8.54 11.87
CA SER A 80 3.52 -8.07 12.11
C SER A 80 3.67 -6.64 11.57
N TRP A 81 3.97 -5.72 12.48
CA TRP A 81 4.27 -4.33 12.14
C TRP A 81 5.46 -4.22 11.19
N ASP A 82 6.52 -4.98 11.46
CA ASP A 82 7.75 -4.96 10.67
C ASP A 82 7.53 -5.41 9.23
N ARG A 83 6.52 -6.25 8.97
CA ARG A 83 6.13 -6.65 7.61
C ARG A 83 5.20 -5.65 6.95
N ALA A 84 4.18 -5.17 7.67
CA ALA A 84 3.20 -4.24 7.12
C ALA A 84 3.85 -2.91 6.67
N LEU A 85 4.84 -2.44 7.45
CA LEU A 85 5.46 -1.12 7.27
C LEU A 85 6.76 -1.14 6.45
N GLN A 86 7.09 -2.24 5.77
CA GLN A 86 8.30 -2.27 4.94
C GLN A 86 8.16 -1.30 3.76
N SER A 87 9.19 -0.51 3.51
CA SER A 87 9.25 0.42 2.38
C SER A 87 9.61 -0.23 1.05
N ARG A 88 9.79 -1.56 1.03
CA ARG A 88 10.12 -2.36 -0.16
C ARG A 88 9.33 -3.67 -0.13
N GLY A 89 9.07 -4.21 -1.32
CA GLY A 89 8.32 -5.46 -1.50
C GLY A 89 6.81 -5.24 -1.62
N ASP A 90 6.04 -6.30 -1.42
CA ASP A 90 4.59 -6.31 -1.64
C ASP A 90 3.83 -5.72 -0.45
N THR A 91 4.03 -4.43 -0.18
CA THR A 91 3.39 -3.70 0.93
C THR A 91 2.60 -2.50 0.45
N GLY A 92 1.59 -2.11 1.22
CA GLY A 92 0.84 -0.89 0.95
C GLY A 92 1.69 0.37 0.98
N VAL A 93 2.73 0.39 1.82
CA VAL A 93 3.70 1.50 1.86
C VAL A 93 4.43 1.62 0.52
N PHE A 94 4.93 0.50 -0.02
CA PHE A 94 5.64 0.51 -1.30
C PHE A 94 4.74 0.87 -2.48
N LEU A 95 3.49 0.40 -2.48
CA LEU A 95 2.50 0.76 -3.51
C LEU A 95 2.20 2.27 -3.49
N GLN A 96 1.93 2.85 -2.33
CA GLN A 96 1.68 4.29 -2.19
C GLN A 96 2.89 5.13 -2.57
N TYR A 97 4.10 4.69 -2.17
CA TYR A 97 5.34 5.34 -2.59
C TYR A 97 5.54 5.30 -4.10
N THR A 98 5.29 4.16 -4.74
CA THR A 98 5.41 3.99 -6.19
C THR A 98 4.43 4.89 -6.94
N HIS A 99 3.17 4.94 -6.49
CA HIS A 99 2.15 5.85 -7.02
C HIS A 99 2.59 7.32 -6.89
N ALA A 100 3.01 7.76 -5.70
CA ALA A 100 3.47 9.14 -5.49
C ALA A 100 4.67 9.50 -6.37
N ARG A 101 5.57 8.55 -6.61
CA ARG A 101 6.73 8.73 -7.50
C ARG A 101 6.31 8.88 -8.96
N LEU A 102 5.39 8.05 -9.45
CA LEU A 102 4.83 8.17 -10.80
C LEU A 102 4.10 9.50 -10.99
N HIS A 103 3.25 9.88 -10.03
CA HIS A 103 2.57 11.17 -10.07
C HIS A 103 3.55 12.36 -10.06
N SER A 104 4.63 12.27 -9.27
CA SER A 104 5.67 13.31 -9.31
C SER A 104 6.41 13.36 -10.65
N LEU A 105 6.57 12.24 -11.36
CA LEU A 105 7.17 12.23 -12.70
C LEU A 105 6.25 12.95 -13.70
N GLU A 106 4.95 12.67 -13.66
CA GLU A 106 3.95 13.39 -14.48
C GLU A 106 3.98 14.90 -14.22
N GLN A 107 4.01 15.33 -12.96
CA GLN A 107 4.08 16.75 -12.60
C GLN A 107 5.36 17.44 -13.11
N MET A 108 6.50 16.74 -13.11
CA MET A 108 7.79 17.30 -13.57
C MET A 108 7.85 17.46 -15.09
N HIS A 109 7.24 16.54 -15.83
CA HIS A 109 7.29 16.55 -17.30
C HIS A 109 6.03 17.13 -17.95
N GLY A 110 5.03 17.50 -17.15
CA GLY A 110 3.76 18.07 -17.58
C GLY A 110 2.78 17.00 -18.04
N THR A 111 1.50 17.19 -17.71
CA THR A 111 0.37 16.46 -18.30
C THR A 111 0.10 17.01 -19.69
N ALA A 112 1.01 16.76 -20.64
CA ALA A 112 0.71 16.97 -22.05
C ALA A 112 -0.34 15.94 -22.47
N GLU A 113 -1.37 16.35 -23.23
CA GLU A 113 -2.23 15.38 -23.90
C GLU A 113 -1.35 14.52 -24.81
N LEU A 114 -1.22 13.24 -24.46
CA LEU A 114 -0.43 12.24 -25.19
C LEU A 114 -1.16 11.91 -26.51
N THR A 115 -1.18 12.86 -27.43
CA THR A 115 -1.87 12.75 -28.72
C THR A 115 -0.95 12.21 -29.82
N ASP A 116 0.36 12.34 -29.66
CA ASP A 116 1.37 11.88 -30.61
C ASP A 116 2.50 11.12 -29.91
N VAL A 117 2.20 9.91 -29.43
CA VAL A 117 3.18 9.04 -28.77
C VAL A 117 3.84 8.14 -29.82
N ASN A 118 5.15 8.32 -30.01
CA ASN A 118 5.93 7.42 -30.86
C ASN A 118 6.18 6.08 -30.13
N VAL A 119 5.32 5.10 -30.37
CA VAL A 119 5.43 3.75 -29.81
C VAL A 119 6.70 2.99 -30.24
N ALA A 120 7.38 3.42 -31.31
CA ALA A 120 8.65 2.82 -31.73
C ALA A 120 9.79 3.09 -30.72
N CYS A 121 9.58 4.01 -29.76
CA CYS A 121 10.51 4.30 -28.67
C CYS A 121 10.32 3.39 -27.44
N LEU A 122 9.37 2.45 -27.44
CA LEU A 122 9.05 1.56 -26.30
C LEU A 122 9.42 0.09 -26.57
N LEU A 123 10.55 -0.14 -27.24
CA LEU A 123 10.98 -1.47 -27.69
C LEU A 123 11.89 -2.19 -26.68
N GLU A 124 12.27 -1.53 -25.60
CA GLU A 124 13.08 -2.16 -24.55
C GLU A 124 12.31 -3.31 -23.88
N PRO A 125 12.99 -4.42 -23.51
CA PRO A 125 12.33 -5.57 -22.89
C PRO A 125 11.47 -5.21 -21.66
N ASP A 126 11.94 -4.27 -20.84
CA ASP A 126 11.24 -3.83 -19.62
C ASP A 126 9.97 -3.03 -19.96
N ALA A 127 10.02 -2.17 -20.97
CA ALA A 127 8.86 -1.40 -21.44
C ALA A 127 7.77 -2.33 -21.98
N ILE A 128 8.16 -3.30 -22.81
CA ILE A 128 7.25 -4.32 -23.34
C ILE A 128 6.63 -5.14 -22.21
N SER A 129 7.42 -5.55 -21.21
CA SER A 129 6.95 -6.31 -20.05
C SER A 129 5.88 -5.54 -19.26
N VAL A 130 6.11 -4.25 -19.01
CA VAL A 130 5.14 -3.39 -18.32
C VAL A 130 3.86 -3.22 -19.16
N LEU A 131 3.98 -2.98 -20.48
CA LEU A 131 2.81 -2.87 -21.37
C LEU A 131 1.97 -4.15 -21.37
N GLN A 132 2.61 -5.32 -21.47
CA GLN A 132 1.92 -6.61 -21.38
C GLN A 132 1.24 -6.81 -20.02
N HIS A 133 1.81 -6.28 -18.94
CA HIS A 133 1.20 -6.34 -17.62
C HIS A 133 -0.05 -5.43 -17.54
N LEU A 134 0.02 -4.22 -18.09
CA LEU A 134 -1.10 -3.27 -18.12
C LEU A 134 -2.29 -3.82 -18.90
N LEU A 135 -2.07 -4.58 -19.98
CA LEU A 135 -3.13 -5.19 -20.80
C LEU A 135 -3.89 -6.34 -20.11
N ARG A 136 -3.51 -6.75 -18.90
CA ARG A 136 -4.19 -7.82 -18.15
C ARG A 136 -5.36 -7.32 -17.30
N PHE A 137 -5.46 -6.01 -17.09
CA PHE A 137 -6.49 -5.35 -16.29
C PHE A 137 -7.49 -4.64 -17.20
#